data_AF-A0A9X5FFA6-F1
#
_entry.id   AF-A0A9X5FFA6-F1
#
_cell.length_a   1.000
_cell.length_b   1.000
_cell.length_c   1.000
_cell.angle_alpha   90.00
_cell.angle_beta   90.00
_cell.angle_gamma   90.00
#
_symmetry.space_group_name_H-M   'P 1'
#
loop_
_entity.id
_entity.type
_entity.pdbx_description
1 polymer ?
#
loop_
_entity_poly.entity_id
_entity_poly.type
_entity_poly.pdbx_seq_one_letter_code
_entity_poly.pdbx_strand_id
1 'polypeptide(L)'
;MGKLYIDLFTTLDGVAQAPGGPDEDRDGGFPFGGWQAPHMDELVGESVTAGIEAMDALLLGRRTYDIFAAYWPHHRDDIGAQLNAVPKYVASRGNPDLTWEGSTLLGTDLAAAVQAVRDRHESTHVIGSINLVQTLLTERLFDVLTLWVYPVVLGQGKKVFPDGVRASGLRLLEPPVAGSSGAVQLRYAPTGADPETGTVGDLDG
;
A
#
# COMPACT_ATOMS: atom_id res chain seq x y z
N MET A 1 7.56 -11.89 15.74
CA MET A 1 6.42 -11.33 14.98
C MET A 1 6.96 -10.20 14.13
N GLY A 2 7.08 -10.40 12.83
CA GLY A 2 7.44 -9.33 11.92
C GLY A 2 6.34 -8.31 11.75
N LYS A 3 6.71 -7.24 11.04
CA LYS A 3 5.84 -6.10 10.78
C LYS A 3 5.22 -6.20 9.40
N LEU A 4 3.97 -5.74 9.30
CA LEU A 4 3.28 -5.54 8.04
C LEU A 4 3.25 -4.05 7.69
N TYR A 5 3.86 -3.71 6.56
CA TYR A 5 3.94 -2.37 6.01
C TYR A 5 2.95 -2.24 4.85
N ILE A 6 2.09 -1.23 4.87
CA ILE A 6 1.27 -0.86 3.72
C ILE A 6 1.93 0.36 3.08
N ASP A 7 2.35 0.24 1.83
CA ASP A 7 3.07 1.29 1.11
C ASP A 7 2.25 1.74 -0.09
N LEU A 8 1.80 3.00 -0.07
CA LEU A 8 0.92 3.53 -1.10
C LEU A 8 1.30 4.95 -1.55
N PHE A 9 0.99 5.22 -2.80
CA PHE A 9 0.88 6.56 -3.35
C PHE A 9 -0.59 6.98 -3.33
N THR A 10 -0.86 8.21 -2.89
CA THR A 10 -2.22 8.76 -2.86
C THR A 10 -2.24 10.22 -3.28
N THR A 11 -3.32 10.66 -3.89
CA THR A 11 -3.64 12.08 -4.11
C THR A 11 -4.18 12.73 -2.84
N LEU A 12 -4.35 14.07 -2.84
CA LEU A 12 -4.92 14.82 -1.71
C LEU A 12 -6.36 14.38 -1.37
N ASP A 13 -7.14 14.00 -2.39
CA ASP A 13 -8.51 13.48 -2.23
C ASP A 13 -8.57 11.95 -2.01
N GLY A 14 -7.40 11.34 -1.75
CA GLY A 14 -7.28 9.97 -1.29
C GLY A 14 -7.20 8.91 -2.39
N VAL A 15 -7.11 9.28 -3.67
CA VAL A 15 -7.10 8.34 -4.80
C VAL A 15 -5.73 7.69 -4.92
N ALA A 16 -5.71 6.35 -5.01
CA ALA A 16 -4.50 5.54 -5.13
C ALA A 16 -4.53 4.58 -6.34
N GLN A 17 -5.53 4.74 -7.23
CA GLN A 17 -5.69 3.93 -8.42
C GLN A 17 -4.68 4.35 -9.52
N ALA A 18 -4.03 3.37 -10.14
CA ALA A 18 -3.18 3.54 -11.32
C ALA A 18 -2.17 4.72 -11.26
N PRO A 19 -1.32 4.82 -10.21
CA PRO A 19 -0.36 5.90 -10.09
C PRO A 19 0.72 5.89 -11.19
N GLY A 20 1.19 4.71 -11.60
CA GLY A 20 2.38 4.55 -12.44
C GLY A 20 2.12 4.67 -13.93
N GLY A 21 1.07 4.03 -14.46
CA GLY A 21 0.82 3.95 -15.90
C GLY A 21 -0.60 4.34 -16.33
N PRO A 22 -0.78 4.96 -17.52
CA PRO A 22 -2.11 5.26 -18.09
C PRO A 22 -3.05 4.06 -18.15
N ASP A 23 -2.49 2.86 -18.32
CA ASP A 23 -3.22 1.62 -18.56
C ASP A 23 -3.12 0.62 -17.39
N GLU A 24 -2.52 1.04 -16.26
CA GLU A 24 -2.23 0.18 -15.12
C GLU A 24 -3.50 -0.40 -14.47
N ASP A 25 -4.50 0.45 -14.19
CA ASP A 25 -5.81 0.03 -13.67
C ASP A 25 -6.94 0.93 -14.18
N ARG A 26 -7.53 0.56 -15.33
CA ARG A 26 -8.65 1.27 -15.97
C ARG A 26 -10.03 0.95 -15.39
N ASP A 27 -10.10 0.30 -14.21
CA ASP A 27 -11.38 -0.06 -13.59
C ASP A 27 -12.33 1.11 -13.46
N GLY A 28 -13.63 0.84 -13.63
CA GLY A 28 -14.66 1.88 -13.54
C GLY A 28 -14.49 3.01 -14.57
N GLY A 29 -13.72 2.80 -15.64
CA GLY A 29 -13.46 3.84 -16.65
C GLY A 29 -12.56 4.97 -16.14
N PHE A 30 -11.65 4.68 -15.21
CA PHE A 30 -10.76 5.66 -14.61
C PHE A 30 -9.86 6.33 -15.68
N PRO A 31 -9.94 7.66 -15.87
CA PRO A 31 -9.29 8.34 -17.00
C PRO A 31 -7.91 8.92 -16.65
N PHE A 32 -7.49 8.84 -15.39
CA PHE A 32 -6.31 9.54 -14.88
C PHE A 32 -5.15 8.59 -14.53
N GLY A 33 -5.05 7.43 -15.18
CA GLY A 33 -3.90 6.55 -14.99
C GLY A 33 -2.56 7.25 -15.27
N GLY A 34 -1.52 6.90 -14.52
CA GLY A 34 -0.19 7.51 -14.65
C GLY A 34 -0.09 8.89 -14.03
N TRP A 35 -1.03 9.29 -13.16
CA TRP A 35 -1.07 10.61 -12.55
C TRP A 35 0.18 10.96 -11.72
N GLN A 36 0.97 9.97 -11.29
CA GLN A 36 2.23 10.19 -10.56
C GLN A 36 3.39 10.62 -11.47
N ALA A 37 3.37 10.24 -12.75
CA ALA A 37 4.50 10.42 -13.66
C ALA A 37 5.00 11.88 -13.80
N PRO A 38 4.13 12.92 -13.78
CA PRO A 38 4.57 14.32 -13.78
C PRO A 38 5.22 14.80 -12.47
N HIS A 39 5.16 13.99 -11.40
CA HIS A 39 5.62 14.33 -10.04
C HIS A 39 6.78 13.43 -9.59
N MET A 40 7.61 12.98 -10.53
CA MET A 40 8.82 12.24 -10.21
C MET A 40 9.74 13.06 -9.32
N ASP A 41 10.29 12.40 -8.30
CA ASP A 41 11.09 13.02 -7.26
C ASP A 41 12.11 12.00 -6.73
N GLU A 42 13.36 12.45 -6.58
CA GLU A 42 14.47 11.60 -6.17
C GLU A 42 14.27 11.03 -4.77
N LEU A 43 13.79 11.85 -3.82
CA LEU A 43 13.54 11.41 -2.45
C LEU A 43 12.46 10.32 -2.39
N VAL A 44 11.42 10.45 -3.23
CA VAL A 44 10.38 9.42 -3.32
C VAL A 44 10.97 8.12 -3.87
N GLY A 45 11.76 8.23 -4.95
CA GLY A 45 12.43 7.08 -5.55
C GLY A 45 13.34 6.35 -4.57
N GLU A 46 14.21 7.07 -3.86
CA GLU A 46 15.10 6.52 -2.83
C GLU A 46 14.31 5.83 -1.71
N SER A 47 13.25 6.46 -1.21
CA SER A 47 12.41 5.85 -0.17
C SER A 47 11.71 4.58 -0.64
N VAL A 48 11.24 4.54 -1.89
CA VAL A 48 10.60 3.35 -2.47
C VAL A 48 11.62 2.23 -2.63
N THR A 49 12.80 2.52 -3.19
CA THR A 49 13.89 1.55 -3.35
C THR A 49 14.32 0.99 -2.00
N ALA A 50 14.54 1.84 -0.99
CA ALA A 50 14.92 1.40 0.36
C ALA A 50 13.84 0.49 1.00
N GLY A 51 12.55 0.80 0.79
CA GLY A 51 11.45 -0.05 1.24
C GLY A 51 11.45 -1.41 0.54
N ILE A 52 11.77 -1.44 -0.76
CA ILE A 52 11.85 -2.69 -1.53
C ILE A 52 13.05 -3.53 -1.08
N GLU A 53 14.22 -2.93 -0.92
CA GLU A 53 15.43 -3.62 -0.47
C GLU A 53 15.28 -4.21 0.94
N ALA A 54 14.51 -3.55 1.81
CA ALA A 54 14.28 -3.99 3.19
C ALA A 54 13.24 -5.12 3.32
N MET A 55 12.41 -5.38 2.31
CA MET A 55 11.35 -6.38 2.41
C MET A 55 11.89 -7.81 2.32
N ASP A 56 11.32 -8.73 3.08
CA ASP A 56 11.58 -10.17 2.97
C ASP A 56 10.34 -10.96 2.48
N ALA A 57 9.19 -10.31 2.38
CA ALA A 57 7.98 -10.87 1.77
C ALA A 57 7.06 -9.79 1.19
N LEU A 58 6.28 -10.17 0.19
CA LEU A 58 5.30 -9.31 -0.45
C LEU A 58 3.90 -9.89 -0.33
N LEU A 59 2.93 -9.08 0.10
CA LEU A 59 1.51 -9.42 0.16
C LEU A 59 0.75 -8.58 -0.88
N LEU A 60 0.03 -9.26 -1.78
CA LEU A 60 -0.65 -8.61 -2.89
C LEU A 60 -2.12 -9.01 -2.98
N GLY A 61 -2.96 -8.03 -3.31
CA GLY A 61 -4.29 -8.28 -3.86
C GLY A 61 -4.20 -8.71 -5.32
N ARG A 62 -5.20 -9.48 -5.78
CA ARG A 62 -5.21 -10.10 -7.11
C ARG A 62 -4.84 -9.17 -8.28
N ARG A 63 -5.36 -7.94 -8.33
CA ARG A 63 -5.11 -7.06 -9.48
C ARG A 63 -3.66 -6.60 -9.55
N THR A 64 -3.09 -6.20 -8.41
CA THR A 64 -1.68 -5.77 -8.34
C THR A 64 -0.78 -6.95 -8.63
N TYR A 65 -1.14 -8.15 -8.16
CA TYR A 65 -0.46 -9.38 -8.54
C TYR A 65 -0.42 -9.57 -10.05
N ASP A 66 -1.53 -9.44 -10.76
CA ASP A 66 -1.58 -9.65 -12.21
C ASP A 66 -0.70 -8.65 -12.97
N ILE A 67 -0.74 -7.38 -12.56
CA ILE A 67 0.11 -6.32 -13.14
C ILE A 67 1.59 -6.64 -12.91
N PHE A 68 1.94 -7.02 -11.68
CA PHE A 68 3.32 -7.26 -11.28
C PHE A 68 3.88 -8.55 -11.92
N ALA A 69 3.08 -9.61 -11.96
CA ALA A 69 3.44 -10.88 -12.58
C ALA A 69 3.65 -10.76 -14.09
N ALA A 70 3.02 -9.79 -14.76
CA ALA A 70 3.23 -9.51 -16.17
C ALA A 70 4.51 -8.70 -16.45
N TYR A 71 5.10 -8.05 -15.44
CA TYR A 71 6.20 -7.10 -15.61
C TYR A 71 7.51 -7.59 -14.97
N TRP A 72 7.51 -7.83 -13.65
CA TRP A 72 8.72 -8.05 -12.87
C TRP A 72 9.51 -9.32 -13.22
N PRO A 73 8.91 -10.45 -13.64
CA PRO A 73 9.69 -11.61 -14.08
C PRO A 73 10.64 -11.33 -15.26
N HIS A 74 10.39 -10.26 -16.01
CA HIS A 74 11.16 -9.85 -17.18
C HIS A 74 12.18 -8.73 -16.90
N HIS A 75 12.21 -8.20 -15.67
CA HIS A 75 13.09 -7.08 -15.28
C HIS A 75 13.98 -7.51 -14.10
N ARG A 76 15.29 -7.28 -14.24
CA ARG A 76 16.32 -7.74 -13.29
C ARG A 76 17.29 -6.61 -12.89
N ASP A 77 16.79 -5.39 -12.89
CA ASP A 77 17.41 -4.31 -12.13
C ASP A 77 17.33 -4.61 -10.62
N ASP A 78 17.96 -3.81 -9.77
CA ASP A 78 18.06 -4.11 -8.33
C ASP A 78 16.67 -4.28 -7.68
N ILE A 79 15.70 -3.47 -8.09
CA ILE A 79 14.29 -3.57 -7.69
C ILE A 79 13.68 -4.90 -8.17
N GLY A 80 13.79 -5.20 -9.47
CA GLY A 80 13.24 -6.43 -10.04
C GLY A 80 13.88 -7.68 -9.47
N ALA A 81 15.19 -7.65 -9.18
CA ALA A 81 15.90 -8.74 -8.54
C ALA A 81 15.32 -9.06 -7.16
N GLN A 82 15.09 -8.05 -6.33
CA GLN A 82 14.51 -8.22 -5.00
C GLN A 82 13.06 -8.72 -5.05
N LEU A 83 12.20 -8.10 -5.87
CA LEU A 83 10.80 -8.51 -6.03
C LEU A 83 10.67 -9.94 -6.57
N ASN A 84 11.58 -10.37 -7.44
CA ASN A 84 11.61 -11.75 -7.92
C ASN A 84 12.11 -12.74 -6.86
N ALA A 85 13.03 -12.32 -5.98
CA ALA A 85 13.62 -13.19 -4.96
C ALA A 85 12.70 -13.47 -3.76
N VAL A 86 11.94 -12.47 -3.29
CA VAL A 86 11.08 -12.62 -2.10
C VAL A 86 9.84 -13.48 -2.40
N PRO A 87 9.28 -14.21 -1.40
CA PRO A 87 7.98 -14.87 -1.52
C PRO A 87 6.83 -13.89 -1.68
N LYS A 88 5.83 -14.28 -2.49
CA LYS A 88 4.62 -13.49 -2.80
C LYS A 88 3.39 -14.19 -2.23
N TYR A 89 2.62 -13.50 -1.40
CA TYR A 89 1.35 -13.98 -0.84
C TYR A 89 0.18 -13.25 -1.50
N VAL A 90 -0.72 -13.99 -2.14
CA VAL A 90 -1.79 -13.41 -2.96
C VAL A 90 -3.14 -13.57 -2.26
N ALA A 91 -3.77 -12.47 -1.88
CA ALA A 91 -5.16 -12.46 -1.41
C ALA A 91 -6.11 -12.35 -2.61
N SER A 92 -6.97 -13.37 -2.77
CA SER A 92 -7.96 -13.44 -3.85
C SER A 92 -9.22 -14.15 -3.36
N ARG A 93 -10.37 -13.83 -3.97
CA ARG A 93 -11.66 -14.51 -3.70
C ARG A 93 -11.86 -15.77 -4.54
N GLY A 94 -10.98 -16.03 -5.51
CA GLY A 94 -11.04 -17.19 -6.40
C GLY A 94 -9.73 -17.98 -6.38
N ASN A 95 -9.59 -18.96 -7.28
CA ASN A 95 -8.40 -19.79 -7.42
C ASN A 95 -7.61 -19.38 -8.68
N PRO A 96 -6.82 -18.29 -8.61
CA PRO A 96 -6.01 -17.83 -9.74
C PRO A 96 -4.91 -18.83 -10.09
N ASP A 97 -4.53 -18.89 -11.36
CA ASP A 97 -3.22 -19.42 -11.73
C ASP A 97 -2.15 -18.38 -11.35
N LEU A 98 -1.15 -18.81 -10.57
CA LEU A 98 -0.10 -17.95 -10.03
C LEU A 98 1.22 -18.25 -10.75
N THR A 99 1.45 -17.56 -11.86
CA THR A 99 2.58 -17.81 -12.76
C THR A 99 3.90 -17.17 -12.32
N TRP A 100 3.86 -16.18 -11.42
CA TRP A 100 5.07 -15.57 -10.88
C TRP A 100 5.72 -16.48 -9.84
N GLU A 101 6.97 -16.88 -10.07
CA GLU A 101 7.73 -17.75 -9.17
C GLU A 101 7.72 -17.24 -7.70
N GLY A 102 7.57 -18.16 -6.75
CA GLY A 102 7.51 -17.86 -5.32
C GLY A 102 6.14 -17.38 -4.84
N SER A 103 5.09 -17.47 -5.67
CA SER A 103 3.73 -17.04 -5.31
C SER A 103 2.92 -18.12 -4.61
N THR A 104 2.17 -17.74 -3.57
CA THR A 104 1.27 -18.60 -2.81
C THR A 104 -0.09 -17.92 -2.64
N LEU A 105 -1.18 -18.62 -2.95
CA LEU A 105 -2.53 -18.14 -2.70
C LEU A 105 -2.83 -18.19 -1.20
N LEU A 106 -3.32 -17.08 -0.64
CA LEU A 106 -3.81 -17.05 0.73
C LEU A 106 -5.20 -17.70 0.84
N GLY A 107 -5.45 -18.33 1.98
CA GLY A 107 -6.75 -18.90 2.31
C GLY A 107 -7.84 -17.83 2.51
N THR A 108 -9.06 -18.30 2.76
CA THR A 108 -10.24 -17.43 2.93
C THR A 108 -10.24 -16.63 4.24
N ASP A 109 -9.49 -17.07 5.25
CA ASP A 109 -9.29 -16.34 6.50
C ASP A 109 -8.06 -15.43 6.38
N LEU A 110 -8.31 -14.16 6.02
CA LEU A 110 -7.25 -13.19 5.82
C LEU A 110 -6.50 -12.87 7.12
N ALA A 111 -7.19 -12.80 8.26
CA ALA A 111 -6.56 -12.46 9.53
C ALA A 111 -5.58 -13.55 9.96
N ALA A 112 -6.00 -14.81 9.91
CA ALA A 112 -5.12 -15.95 10.19
C ALA A 112 -3.96 -16.04 9.18
N ALA A 113 -4.23 -15.77 7.91
CA ALA A 113 -3.20 -15.77 6.87
C ALA A 113 -2.13 -14.68 7.09
N VAL A 114 -2.54 -13.44 7.36
CA VAL A 114 -1.63 -12.32 7.66
C VAL A 114 -0.80 -12.63 8.90
N GLN A 115 -1.42 -13.18 9.93
CA GLN A 115 -0.72 -13.59 11.15
C GLN A 115 0.36 -14.65 10.86
N ALA A 116 0.02 -15.69 10.08
CA ALA A 116 0.99 -16.71 9.69
C ALA A 116 2.14 -16.18 8.83
N VAL A 117 1.90 -15.15 8.01
CA VAL A 117 2.95 -14.46 7.24
C VAL A 117 3.87 -13.69 8.18
N ARG A 118 3.33 -12.94 9.15
CA ARG A 118 4.11 -12.20 10.17
C ARG A 118 4.91 -13.10 11.10
N ASP A 119 4.50 -14.34 11.29
CA ASP A 119 5.26 -15.32 12.08
C ASP A 119 6.48 -15.87 11.32
N ARG A 120 6.49 -15.77 9.98
CA ARG A 120 7.55 -16.32 9.11
C ARG A 120 8.58 -15.29 8.64
N HIS A 121 8.18 -14.02 8.62
CA HIS A 121 8.91 -12.92 7.99
C HIS A 121 9.04 -11.76 8.96
N GLU A 122 10.09 -10.95 8.80
CA GLU A 122 10.37 -9.78 9.62
C GLU A 122 9.76 -8.49 9.03
N SER A 123 9.75 -8.34 7.71
CA SER A 123 9.31 -7.13 7.00
C SER A 123 8.47 -7.48 5.77
N THR A 124 7.17 -7.68 5.98
CA THR A 124 6.22 -7.94 4.89
C THR A 124 5.60 -6.65 4.39
N HIS A 125 5.64 -6.43 3.07
CA HIS A 125 5.09 -5.22 2.45
C HIS A 125 3.80 -5.48 1.66
N VAL A 126 2.90 -4.51 1.67
CA VAL A 126 1.62 -4.49 0.95
C VAL A 126 1.59 -3.28 0.05
N ILE A 127 1.78 -3.50 -1.25
CA ILE A 127 1.80 -2.40 -2.26
C ILE A 127 0.40 -2.23 -2.91
N GLY A 128 -0.47 -3.21 -2.74
CA GLY A 128 -1.82 -3.20 -3.27
C GLY A 128 -2.40 -4.61 -3.28
N SER A 129 -3.59 -4.85 -3.84
CA SER A 129 -4.47 -3.86 -4.45
C SER A 129 -5.20 -3.03 -3.41
N ILE A 130 -5.75 -1.89 -3.81
CA ILE A 130 -6.49 -0.98 -2.93
C ILE A 130 -7.60 -1.70 -2.15
N ASN A 131 -8.32 -2.66 -2.76
CA ASN A 131 -9.34 -3.43 -2.06
C ASN A 131 -8.76 -4.29 -0.90
N LEU A 132 -7.59 -4.91 -1.09
CA LEU A 132 -6.92 -5.64 -0.01
C LEU A 132 -6.50 -4.67 1.09
N VAL A 133 -5.89 -3.54 0.71
CA VAL A 133 -5.47 -2.51 1.67
C VAL A 133 -6.64 -2.00 2.48
N GLN A 134 -7.79 -1.70 1.86
CA GLN A 134 -9.00 -1.28 2.57
C GLN A 134 -9.47 -2.33 3.59
N THR A 135 -9.38 -3.63 3.26
CA THR A 135 -9.69 -4.70 4.23
C THR A 135 -8.68 -4.69 5.39
N LEU A 136 -7.38 -4.62 5.12
CA LEU A 136 -6.35 -4.59 6.17
C LEU A 136 -6.50 -3.36 7.09
N LEU A 137 -6.82 -2.19 6.53
CA LEU A 137 -7.09 -0.97 7.29
C LEU A 137 -8.33 -1.12 8.17
N THR A 138 -9.43 -1.66 7.63
CA THR A 138 -10.70 -1.86 8.34
C THR A 138 -10.54 -2.84 9.52
N GLU A 139 -9.79 -3.91 9.30
CA GLU A 139 -9.51 -4.95 10.31
C GLU A 139 -8.31 -4.59 11.21
N ARG A 140 -7.66 -3.44 10.98
CA ARG A 140 -6.43 -2.99 11.68
C ARG A 140 -5.30 -4.03 11.65
N LEU A 141 -5.21 -4.76 10.55
CA LEU A 141 -4.21 -5.79 10.28
C LEU A 141 -3.00 -5.15 9.59
N PHE A 142 -2.34 -4.18 10.23
CA PHE A 142 -1.10 -3.57 9.75
C PHE A 142 -0.32 -2.96 10.92
N ASP A 143 0.98 -2.78 10.74
CA ASP A 143 1.85 -2.14 11.74
C ASP A 143 2.24 -0.73 11.31
N VAL A 144 2.53 -0.54 10.02
CA VAL A 144 2.95 0.73 9.45
C VAL A 144 2.18 1.00 8.16
N LEU A 145 1.58 2.18 8.07
CA LEU A 145 1.00 2.73 6.85
C LEU A 145 1.91 3.85 6.35
N THR A 146 2.66 3.59 5.28
CA THR A 146 3.46 4.56 4.53
C THR A 146 2.60 5.16 3.41
N LEU A 147 2.32 6.46 3.48
CA LEU A 147 1.61 7.21 2.44
C LEU A 147 2.53 8.28 1.86
N TRP A 148 2.73 8.25 0.55
CA TRP A 148 3.15 9.44 -0.17
C TRP A 148 1.91 10.17 -0.69
N VAL A 149 1.63 11.33 -0.11
CA VAL A 149 0.52 12.20 -0.49
C VAL A 149 1.01 13.20 -1.54
N TYR A 150 0.49 13.07 -2.76
CA TYR A 150 0.82 13.91 -3.90
C TYR A 150 -0.10 15.14 -3.98
N PRO A 151 0.40 16.29 -4.46
CA PRO A 151 -0.36 17.53 -4.59
C PRO A 151 -1.31 17.51 -5.81
N VAL A 152 -2.16 16.48 -5.89
CA VAL A 152 -3.09 16.20 -6.98
C VAL A 152 -4.48 16.00 -6.39
N VAL A 153 -5.53 16.41 -7.11
CA VAL A 153 -6.93 16.10 -6.81
C VAL A 153 -7.56 15.57 -8.10
N LEU A 154 -8.13 14.36 -8.06
CA LEU A 154 -8.67 13.71 -9.27
C LEU A 154 -10.21 13.66 -9.28
N GLY A 155 -10.86 13.72 -8.13
CA GLY A 155 -12.31 13.72 -7.97
C GLY A 155 -12.98 12.36 -8.14
N GLN A 156 -12.27 11.37 -8.70
CA GLN A 156 -12.77 10.01 -8.91
C GLN A 156 -11.62 8.99 -8.89
N GLY A 157 -11.97 7.71 -8.76
CA GLY A 157 -11.02 6.59 -8.69
C GLY A 157 -11.08 5.89 -7.33
N LYS A 158 -10.37 4.77 -7.21
CA LYS A 158 -10.32 4.01 -5.95
C LYS A 158 -9.51 4.77 -4.91
N LYS A 159 -10.13 5.01 -3.76
CA LYS A 159 -9.52 5.72 -2.64
C LYS A 159 -8.89 4.75 -1.63
N VAL A 160 -7.83 5.17 -0.96
CA VAL A 160 -7.27 4.47 0.21
C VAL A 160 -8.34 4.36 1.30
N PHE A 161 -9.05 5.46 1.55
CA PHE A 161 -10.15 5.58 2.51
C PHE A 161 -11.45 5.92 1.77
N PRO A 162 -12.25 4.92 1.36
CA PRO A 162 -13.55 5.18 0.74
C PRO A 162 -14.59 5.61 1.78
N ASP A 163 -15.71 6.15 1.31
CA ASP A 163 -16.84 6.49 2.18
C ASP A 163 -17.34 5.24 2.92
N GLY A 164 -17.64 5.39 4.21
CA GLY A 164 -18.08 4.29 5.08
C GLY A 164 -16.95 3.40 5.61
N VAL A 165 -15.68 3.77 5.42
CA VAL A 165 -14.55 3.09 6.09
C VAL A 165 -14.69 3.19 7.61
N ARG A 166 -14.27 2.12 8.31
CA ARG A 166 -14.27 2.10 9.78
C ARG A 166 -13.34 3.18 10.33
N ALA A 167 -13.85 4.00 11.24
CA ALA A 167 -13.04 4.99 11.94
C ALA A 167 -11.87 4.32 12.68
N SER A 168 -10.66 4.86 12.53
CA SER A 168 -9.47 4.35 13.21
C SER A 168 -8.55 5.50 13.59
N GLY A 169 -8.10 5.50 14.84
CA GLY A 169 -7.04 6.38 15.29
C GLY A 169 -5.70 5.96 14.69
N LEU A 170 -4.95 6.93 14.20
CA LEU A 170 -3.60 6.74 13.68
C LEU A 170 -2.65 7.65 14.45
N ARG A 171 -1.44 7.15 14.73
CA ARG A 171 -0.38 7.93 15.34
C ARG A 171 0.79 8.04 14.38
N LEU A 172 1.24 9.28 14.17
CA LEU A 172 2.42 9.57 13.35
C LEU A 172 3.66 8.93 14.02
N LEU A 173 4.45 8.21 13.24
CA LEU A 173 5.64 7.50 13.70
C LEU A 173 6.89 8.37 13.67
N GLU A 174 6.98 9.28 12.72
CA GLU A 174 8.12 10.17 12.52
C GLU A 174 7.70 11.48 11.83
N PRO A 175 8.50 12.55 11.90
CA PRO A 175 8.19 13.81 11.23
C PRO A 175 7.94 13.60 9.72
N PRO A 176 6.96 14.30 9.12
CA PRO A 176 6.71 14.21 7.69
C PRO A 176 7.93 14.66 6.89
N VAL A 177 8.18 14.00 5.76
CA VAL A 177 9.24 14.38 4.83
C VAL A 177 8.60 14.86 3.53
N ALA A 178 9.05 16.00 3.00
CA ALA A 178 8.51 16.58 1.77
C ALA A 178 9.54 16.51 0.64
N GLY A 179 9.15 15.95 -0.49
CA GLY A 179 9.91 16.00 -1.74
C GLY A 179 9.81 17.36 -2.41
N SER A 180 10.74 17.64 -3.32
CA SER A 180 10.80 18.85 -4.14
C SER A 180 9.60 19.02 -5.08
N SER A 181 8.96 17.92 -5.48
CA SER A 181 7.74 17.88 -6.29
C SER A 181 6.45 18.19 -5.50
N GLY A 182 6.55 18.38 -4.18
CA GLY A 182 5.43 18.63 -3.29
C GLY A 182 4.77 17.36 -2.71
N ALA A 183 5.25 16.16 -3.05
CA ALA A 183 4.81 14.94 -2.40
C ALA A 183 5.29 14.90 -0.93
N VAL A 184 4.42 14.47 0.00
CA VAL A 184 4.75 14.37 1.43
C VAL A 184 4.60 12.93 1.90
N GLN A 185 5.66 12.39 2.50
CA GLN A 185 5.63 11.09 3.17
C GLN A 185 5.08 11.22 4.58
N LEU A 186 4.13 10.35 4.89
CA LEU A 186 3.56 10.16 6.21
C LEU A 186 3.64 8.68 6.58
N ARG A 187 4.15 8.39 7.78
CA ARG A 187 4.22 7.02 8.32
C ARG A 187 3.41 6.93 9.60
N TYR A 188 2.38 6.11 9.60
CA TYR A 188 1.43 5.96 10.70
C TYR A 188 1.41 4.54 11.23
N ALA A 189 1.17 4.40 12.54
CA ALA A 189 0.73 3.14 13.14
C ALA A 189 -0.71 3.26 13.63
N PRO A 190 -1.49 2.16 13.65
CA PRO A 190 -2.80 2.17 14.28
C PRO A 190 -2.65 2.39 15.80
N THR A 191 -3.56 3.15 16.40
CA THR A 191 -3.63 3.28 17.87
C THR A 191 -4.28 2.07 18.52
N GLY A 192 -4.96 1.23 17.73
CA GLY A 192 -5.80 0.14 18.21
C GLY A 192 -7.22 0.57 18.62
N ALA A 193 -7.53 1.87 18.58
CA ALA A 193 -8.81 2.44 18.99
C ALA A 193 -9.46 3.26 17.87
N ASP A 194 -10.75 3.52 18.01
CA ASP A 194 -11.47 4.53 17.22
C ASP A 194 -10.93 5.93 17.60
N PRO A 195 -11.02 6.94 16.72
CA PRO A 195 -10.55 8.29 17.03
C PRO A 195 -11.34 8.92 18.18
N GLU A 196 -10.65 9.60 19.07
CA GLU A 196 -11.26 10.42 20.12
C GLU A 196 -11.84 11.71 19.51
N THR A 197 -12.97 12.18 20.05
CA THR A 197 -13.65 13.41 19.61
C THR A 197 -13.76 14.41 20.74
N GLY A 198 -13.59 15.70 20.47
CA GLY A 198 -13.71 16.78 21.46
C GLY A 198 -13.95 18.15 20.81
N THR A 199 -14.00 19.19 21.64
CA THR A 199 -14.20 20.59 21.21
C THR A 199 -12.88 21.34 21.18
N VAL A 200 -12.60 22.08 20.09
CA VAL A 200 -11.41 22.94 20.01
C VAL A 200 -11.51 24.06 21.05
N GLY A 201 -10.59 24.09 22.00
CA GLY A 201 -10.54 25.10 23.07
C GLY A 201 -10.93 24.55 24.46
N ASP A 202 -11.53 23.37 24.53
CA ASP A 202 -11.70 22.63 25.78
C ASP A 202 -10.43 21.80 26.04
N LEU A 203 -9.33 22.51 26.34
CA LEU A 203 -8.20 21.88 27.03
C LEU A 203 -8.50 22.01 28.52
N ASP A 204 -9.04 20.96 29.13
CA ASP A 204 -9.05 20.85 30.59
C ASP A 204 -7.60 21.02 31.10
N GLY A 205 -7.45 21.89 32.11
CA GLY A 205 -6.17 22.34 32.66
C GLY A 205 -5.39 21.33 33.49
#